data_AF-A0A9D4PMZ2-F1
#
_entry.id   AF-A0A9D4PMZ2-F1
#
_cell.length_a   1.000
_cell.length_b   1.000
_cell.length_c   1.000
_cell.angle_alpha   90.00
_cell.angle_beta   90.00
_cell.angle_gamma   90.00
#
_symmetry.space_group_name_H-M   'P 1'
#
loop_
_entity.id
_entity.type
_entity.pdbx_description
1 polymer ?
#
loop_
_entity_poly.entity_id
_entity_poly.type
_entity_poly.pdbx_seq_one_letter_code
_entity_poly.pdbx_strand_id
1 'polypeptide(L)'
;MVTGEGHQQIQELVSPLVERWKIFQPRVRLAASGAPLEPSACTALLVGQEVLLEDRRHYAPATRWGFDSRLGIVEELATSEKEYNADLSGVFNLYAKPLKRLISMHEDEYKALFDWIEPILSISSLMTMKLHAALEHWDSQHTKIGFYTSLGPHLG
;
A
#
# COMPACT_ATOMS: atom_id res chain seq x y z
N MET A 1 19.96 -4.28 -13.58
CA MET A 1 20.04 -5.14 -12.39
C MET A 1 21.14 -4.56 -11.51
N VAL A 2 20.84 -4.27 -10.24
CA VAL A 2 21.85 -3.82 -9.26
C VAL A 2 21.97 -4.91 -8.22
N THR A 3 23.19 -5.30 -7.92
CA THR A 3 23.54 -6.31 -6.92
C THR A 3 24.18 -5.60 -5.74
N GLY A 4 23.62 -5.78 -4.55
CA GLY A 4 24.13 -5.18 -3.33
C GLY A 4 25.16 -6.06 -2.63
N GLU A 5 26.15 -5.42 -2.01
CA GLU A 5 26.97 -6.05 -0.99
C GLU A 5 26.16 -6.05 0.31
N GLY A 6 26.00 -7.21 0.96
CA GLY A 6 24.97 -7.47 1.98
C GLY A 6 25.02 -6.68 3.29
N HIS A 7 25.58 -5.47 3.33
CA HIS A 7 25.68 -4.61 4.51
C HIS A 7 25.15 -3.18 4.31
N GLN A 8 24.61 -2.85 3.13
CA GLN A 8 24.04 -1.52 2.87
C GLN A 8 22.53 -1.49 3.09
N GLN A 9 21.96 -0.29 3.22
CA GLN A 9 20.52 -0.12 3.31
C GLN A 9 19.85 -0.33 1.95
N ILE A 10 18.58 -0.75 1.95
CA ILE A 10 17.81 -0.94 0.71
C ILE A 10 17.72 0.37 -0.07
N GLN A 11 17.53 1.51 0.60
CA GLN A 11 17.53 2.81 -0.06
C GLN A 11 18.83 3.10 -0.81
N GLU A 12 19.99 2.84 -0.20
CA GLU A 12 21.31 3.10 -0.78
C GLU A 12 21.56 2.21 -2.01
N LEU A 13 21.10 0.96 -1.93
CA LEU A 13 21.15 0.01 -3.04
C LEU A 13 20.34 0.51 -4.26
N VAL A 14 19.14 1.06 -4.02
CA VAL A 14 18.25 1.48 -5.11
C VAL A 14 18.46 2.93 -5.56
N SER A 15 19.07 3.80 -4.74
CA SER A 15 19.40 5.20 -5.07
C SER A 15 19.93 5.42 -6.49
N PRO A 16 20.95 4.70 -6.98
CA PRO A 16 21.47 4.91 -8.34
C PRO A 16 20.44 4.56 -9.43
N LEU A 17 19.51 3.64 -9.17
CA LEU A 17 18.39 3.35 -10.07
C LEU A 17 17.33 4.44 -9.99
N VAL A 18 17.02 4.92 -8.80
CA VAL A 18 16.04 5.99 -8.60
C VAL A 18 16.45 7.25 -9.36
N GLU A 19 17.71 7.66 -9.24
CA GLU A 19 18.26 8.82 -9.97
C GLU A 19 18.27 8.59 -11.48
N ARG A 20 18.78 7.43 -11.92
CA ARG A 20 18.90 7.10 -13.35
C ARG A 20 17.55 7.05 -14.06
N TRP A 21 16.53 6.53 -13.38
CA TRP A 21 15.18 6.36 -13.95
C TRP A 21 14.25 7.54 -13.59
N LYS A 22 14.76 8.54 -12.87
CA LYS A 22 14.00 9.70 -12.36
C LYS A 22 12.71 9.26 -11.64
N ILE A 23 12.83 8.24 -10.81
CA ILE A 23 11.73 7.71 -10.01
C ILE A 23 11.42 8.75 -8.92
N PHE A 24 10.15 9.14 -8.81
CA PHE A 24 9.76 10.24 -7.92
C PHE A 24 9.34 9.73 -6.53
N GLN A 25 8.62 8.61 -6.49
CA GLN A 25 8.24 7.94 -5.25
C GLN A 25 8.67 6.48 -5.31
N PRO A 26 9.93 6.17 -4.94
CA PRO A 26 10.46 4.82 -5.03
C PRO A 26 9.78 3.91 -4.01
N ARG A 27 9.29 2.77 -4.49
CA ARG A 27 8.76 1.70 -3.65
C ARG A 27 9.49 0.40 -3.98
N VAL A 28 10.01 -0.27 -2.96
CA VAL A 28 10.72 -1.54 -3.13
C VAL A 28 9.84 -2.67 -2.61
N ARG A 29 9.67 -3.73 -3.39
CA ARG A 29 8.90 -4.91 -3.01
C ARG A 29 9.69 -6.18 -3.30
N LEU A 30 9.45 -7.24 -2.55
CA LEU A 30 9.97 -8.57 -2.90
C LEU A 30 9.28 -9.08 -4.15
N ALA A 31 10.04 -9.57 -5.14
CA ALA A 31 9.48 -10.10 -6.37
C ALA A 31 8.63 -11.37 -6.13
N ALA A 32 9.04 -12.21 -5.18
CA ALA A 32 8.39 -13.48 -4.91
C ALA A 32 7.02 -13.34 -4.21
N SER A 33 6.87 -12.37 -3.32
CA SER A 33 5.69 -12.22 -2.46
C SER A 33 4.92 -10.92 -2.69
N GLY A 34 5.51 -9.94 -3.38
CA GLY A 34 4.99 -8.57 -3.44
C GLY A 34 5.02 -7.86 -2.09
N ALA A 35 5.70 -8.39 -1.07
CA ALA A 35 5.76 -7.74 0.24
C ALA A 35 6.52 -6.41 0.12
N PRO A 36 6.01 -5.31 0.71
CA PRO A 36 6.76 -4.06 0.77
C PRO A 36 8.02 -4.26 1.62
N LEU A 37 9.12 -3.67 1.15
CA LEU A 37 10.40 -3.65 1.85
C LEU A 37 10.63 -2.28 2.48
N GLU A 38 11.05 -2.30 3.73
CA GLU A 38 11.38 -1.10 4.49
C GLU A 38 12.68 -0.47 3.96
N PRO A 39 12.69 0.77 3.45
CA PRO A 39 13.87 1.37 2.82
C PRO A 39 15.10 1.46 3.72
N SER A 40 14.88 1.62 5.03
CA SER A 40 15.94 1.66 6.05
C SER A 40 16.49 0.28 6.43
N ALA A 41 15.85 -0.81 5.99
CA ALA A 41 16.28 -2.17 6.33
C ALA A 41 17.61 -2.55 5.65
N CYS A 42 18.32 -3.46 6.30
CA CYS A 42 19.59 -3.98 5.81
C CYS A 42 19.39 -5.03 4.71
N THR A 43 20.17 -4.91 3.64
CA THR A 43 20.18 -5.83 2.50
C THR A 43 20.71 -7.23 2.84
N ALA A 44 21.33 -7.43 4.01
CA ALA A 44 21.81 -8.72 4.50
C ALA A 44 20.73 -9.83 4.50
N LEU A 45 19.48 -9.47 4.77
CA LEU A 45 18.36 -10.40 4.86
C LEU A 45 17.76 -10.75 3.49
N LEU A 46 18.22 -10.07 2.43
CA LEU A 46 17.70 -10.19 1.06
C LEU A 46 18.69 -10.86 0.11
N VAL A 47 19.75 -11.48 0.63
CA VAL A 47 20.79 -12.14 -0.18
C VAL A 47 20.16 -13.25 -1.03
N GLY A 48 20.29 -13.13 -2.34
CA GLY A 48 19.73 -14.08 -3.31
C GLY A 48 18.24 -13.89 -3.62
N GLN A 49 17.61 -12.83 -3.10
CA GLN A 49 16.21 -12.50 -3.40
C GLN A 49 16.12 -11.39 -4.45
N GLU A 50 15.15 -11.53 -5.37
CA GLU A 50 14.85 -10.50 -6.35
C GLU A 50 13.90 -9.45 -5.76
N VAL A 51 14.18 -8.19 -6.04
CA VAL A 51 13.37 -7.04 -5.61
C VAL A 51 12.87 -6.26 -6.82
N LEU A 52 11.63 -5.80 -6.71
CA LEU A 52 10.98 -4.93 -7.69
C LEU A 52 11.06 -3.49 -7.19
N LEU A 53 11.54 -2.60 -8.05
CA LEU A 53 11.51 -1.16 -7.82
C LEU A 53 10.37 -0.58 -8.65
N GLU A 54 9.38 -0.05 -7.96
CA GLU A 54 8.19 0.58 -8.53
C GLU A 54 8.28 2.10 -8.34
N ASP A 55 7.83 2.87 -9.33
CA ASP A 55 7.58 4.31 -9.16
C ASP A 55 6.11 4.50 -8.86
N ARG A 56 5.81 5.06 -7.69
CA ARG A 56 4.44 5.30 -7.23
C ARG A 56 3.77 6.48 -7.91
N ARG A 57 4.15 6.79 -9.16
CA ARG A 57 3.39 7.72 -9.99
C ARG A 57 2.00 7.12 -10.18
N HIS A 58 1.08 7.52 -9.33
CA HIS A 58 -0.33 7.52 -9.65
C HIS A 58 -0.49 8.46 -10.84
N TYR A 59 -0.32 7.93 -12.05
CA TYR A 59 -0.90 8.56 -13.22
C TYR A 59 -2.42 8.45 -13.04
N ALA A 60 -3.00 9.32 -12.21
CA ALA A 60 -4.36 9.76 -12.48
C ALA A 60 -4.32 10.20 -13.95
N PRO A 61 -5.08 9.55 -14.84
CA PRO A 61 -4.94 9.76 -16.27
C PRO A 61 -4.93 11.27 -16.55
N ALA A 62 -3.84 11.79 -17.11
CA ALA A 62 -3.71 13.21 -17.46
C ALA A 62 -4.88 13.72 -18.33
N THR A 63 -5.66 12.79 -18.90
CA THR A 63 -6.85 13.01 -19.71
C THR A 63 -8.04 13.63 -18.97
N ARG A 64 -8.12 13.63 -17.62
CA ARG A 64 -9.30 14.15 -16.89
C ARG A 64 -9.07 15.39 -16.04
N TRP A 65 -7.82 15.73 -15.73
CA TRP A 65 -7.45 16.91 -14.94
C TRP A 65 -7.87 18.25 -15.57
N GLY A 66 -8.25 18.26 -16.85
CA GLY A 66 -8.77 19.44 -17.54
C GLY A 66 -10.26 19.75 -17.33
N PHE A 67 -11.07 18.80 -16.83
CA PHE A 67 -12.54 18.98 -16.73
C PHE A 67 -13.05 19.17 -15.29
N ASP A 68 -12.49 18.45 -14.32
CA ASP A 68 -12.84 18.59 -12.89
C ASP A 68 -11.65 18.18 -12.03
N SER A 69 -11.01 19.15 -11.38
CA SER A 69 -9.85 18.88 -10.51
C SER A 69 -10.21 18.00 -9.31
N ARG A 70 -11.48 18.02 -8.86
CA ARG A 70 -11.93 17.14 -7.77
C ARG A 70 -11.98 15.70 -8.23
N LEU A 71 -12.43 15.43 -9.46
CA LEU A 71 -12.44 14.08 -10.00
C LEU A 71 -11.03 13.47 -9.99
N GLY A 72 -10.02 14.23 -10.44
CA GLY A 72 -8.62 13.78 -10.43
C GLY A 72 -8.13 13.43 -9.02
N ILE A 73 -8.46 14.24 -8.02
CA ILE A 73 -8.13 13.97 -6.62
C ILE A 73 -8.86 12.73 -6.10
N VAL A 74 -10.13 12.52 -6.47
CA VAL A 74 -10.89 11.33 -6.03
C VAL A 74 -10.38 10.06 -6.71
N GLU A 75 -9.97 10.13 -7.98
CA GLU A 75 -9.33 9.02 -8.69
C GLU A 75 -7.99 8.65 -8.04
N GLU A 76 -7.18 9.64 -7.66
CA GLU A 76 -5.94 9.44 -6.90
C GLU A 76 -6.23 8.81 -5.53
N LEU A 77 -7.21 9.34 -4.79
CA LEU A 77 -7.62 8.81 -3.48
C LEU A 77 -8.06 7.34 -3.60
N ALA A 78 -8.92 7.01 -4.57
CA ALA A 78 -9.38 5.64 -4.80
C ALA A 78 -8.24 4.68 -5.14
N THR A 79 -7.27 5.16 -5.94
CA THR A 79 -6.10 4.37 -6.29
C THR A 79 -5.20 4.13 -5.07
N SER A 80 -4.95 5.17 -4.27
CA SER A 80 -4.16 5.05 -3.04
C SER A 80 -4.82 4.14 -2.01
N GLU A 81 -6.15 4.20 -1.88
CA GLU A 81 -6.93 3.36 -0.94
C GLU A 81 -6.89 1.89 -1.37
N LYS A 82 -7.00 1.63 -2.68
CA LYS A 82 -6.88 0.27 -3.23
C LYS A 82 -5.48 -0.32 -2.99
N GLU A 83 -4.42 0.49 -3.14
CA GLU A 83 -3.07 0.05 -2.82
C GLU A 83 -2.89 -0.21 -1.32
N TYR A 84 -3.41 0.67 -0.47
CA TYR A 84 -3.38 0.49 0.97
C TYR A 84 -4.09 -0.82 1.38
N ASN A 85 -5.25 -1.09 0.80
CA ASN A 85 -5.98 -2.34 1.02
C ASN A 85 -5.18 -3.58 0.58
N ALA A 86 -4.50 -3.49 -0.57
CA ALA A 86 -3.65 -4.56 -1.08
C ALA A 86 -2.44 -4.81 -0.15
N ASP A 87 -1.86 -3.75 0.41
CA ASP A 87 -0.76 -3.85 1.36
C ASP A 87 -1.20 -4.50 2.67
N LEU A 88 -2.32 -4.05 3.24
CA LEU A 88 -2.92 -4.67 4.43
C LEU A 88 -3.25 -6.16 4.18
N SER A 89 -3.78 -6.47 3.00
CA SER A 89 -4.08 -7.85 2.61
C SER A 89 -2.80 -8.68 2.47
N GLY A 90 -1.73 -8.07 1.98
CA GLY A 90 -0.39 -8.66 1.95
C GLY A 90 0.10 -8.98 3.36
N VAL A 91 0.00 -8.02 4.29
CA VAL A 91 0.43 -8.23 5.69
C VAL A 91 -0.35 -9.38 6.32
N PHE A 92 -1.67 -9.40 6.14
CA PHE A 92 -2.53 -10.46 6.66
C PHE A 92 -2.16 -11.84 6.10
N ASN A 93 -2.00 -11.95 4.78
CA ASN A 93 -1.79 -13.25 4.13
C ASN A 93 -0.35 -13.77 4.25
N LEU A 94 0.65 -12.88 4.30
CA LEU A 94 2.07 -13.25 4.35
C LEU A 94 2.58 -13.42 5.78
N TYR A 95 2.05 -12.66 6.74
CA TYR A 95 2.54 -12.68 8.13
C TYR A 95 1.48 -13.18 9.09
N ALA A 96 0.35 -12.49 9.22
CA ALA A 96 -0.63 -12.81 10.27
C ALA A 96 -1.15 -14.25 10.15
N LYS A 97 -1.68 -14.63 8.97
CA LYS A 97 -2.27 -15.95 8.75
C LYS A 97 -1.27 -17.11 8.91
N PRO A 98 -0.03 -17.05 8.41
CA PRO A 98 0.99 -18.06 8.69
C PRO A 98 1.41 -18.11 10.16
N LEU A 99 1.63 -16.96 10.80
CA LEU A 99 2.05 -16.89 12.20
C LEU A 99 0.99 -17.41 13.16
N LYS A 100 -0.30 -17.24 12.86
CA LYS A 100 -1.41 -17.84 13.63
C LYS A 100 -1.36 -19.37 13.66
N ARG A 101 -0.83 -19.98 12.59
CA ARG A 101 -0.74 -21.44 12.44
C ARG A 101 0.53 -22.03 13.06
N LEU A 102 1.51 -21.18 13.36
CA LEU A 102 2.74 -21.60 14.01
C LEU A 102 2.48 -21.73 15.52
N ILE A 103 2.72 -22.93 16.04
CA ILE A 103 2.55 -23.27 17.47
C ILE A 103 3.44 -22.42 18.39
N SER A 104 4.46 -21.76 17.82
CA SER A 104 5.48 -21.01 18.54
C SER A 104 5.09 -19.58 18.95
N MET A 105 3.95 -19.04 18.51
CA MET A 105 3.53 -17.69 18.88
C MET A 105 2.40 -17.72 19.89
N HIS A 106 2.56 -17.01 21.01
CA HIS A 106 1.53 -16.97 22.04
C HIS A 106 0.31 -16.17 21.54
N GLU A 107 -0.89 -16.54 21.98
CA GLU A 107 -2.13 -15.89 21.53
C GLU A 107 -2.12 -14.38 21.84
N ASP A 108 -1.59 -13.98 23.00
CA ASP A 108 -1.50 -12.56 23.39
C ASP A 108 -0.55 -11.76 22.50
N GLU A 109 0.55 -12.38 22.03
CA GLU A 109 1.49 -11.75 21.09
C GLU A 109 0.86 -11.61 19.71
N TYR A 110 0.11 -12.63 19.26
CA TYR A 110 -0.66 -12.56 18.03
C TYR A 110 -1.65 -11.39 18.07
N LYS A 111 -2.43 -11.30 19.15
CA LYS A 111 -3.43 -10.25 19.32
C LYS A 111 -2.79 -8.87 19.31
N ALA A 112 -1.73 -8.68 20.08
CA ALA A 112 -0.99 -7.41 20.12
C ALA A 112 -0.46 -6.99 18.73
N LEU A 113 -0.02 -7.95 17.92
CA LEU A 113 0.56 -7.66 16.61
C LEU A 113 -0.45 -7.56 15.46
N PHE A 114 -1.60 -8.25 15.53
CA PHE A 114 -2.46 -8.47 14.36
C PHE A 114 -3.96 -8.27 14.56
N ASP A 115 -4.49 -8.10 15.79
CA ASP A 115 -5.94 -7.92 16.00
C ASP A 115 -6.50 -6.69 15.29
N TRP A 116 -5.68 -5.67 15.07
CA TRP A 116 -6.06 -4.45 14.36
C TRP A 116 -6.22 -4.66 12.84
N ILE A 117 -5.65 -5.72 12.25
CA ILE A 117 -5.59 -5.87 10.80
C ILE A 117 -6.98 -6.12 10.20
N GLU A 118 -7.75 -7.06 10.73
CA GLU A 118 -9.06 -7.42 10.18
C GLU A 118 -10.07 -6.25 10.24
N PRO A 119 -10.20 -5.50 11.34
CA PRO A 119 -11.04 -4.30 11.38
C PRO A 119 -10.61 -3.24 10.36
N ILE A 120 -9.31 -2.94 10.24
CA ILE A 120 -8.83 -1.93 9.30
C ILE A 120 -9.03 -2.39 7.86
N LEU A 121 -8.79 -3.67 7.54
CA LEU A 121 -9.06 -4.25 6.23
C LEU A 121 -10.53 -4.11 5.84
N SER A 122 -11.45 -4.37 6.77
CA SER A 122 -12.89 -4.24 6.53
C SER A 122 -13.27 -2.78 6.19
N ILE A 123 -12.78 -1.83 6.99
CA ILE A 123 -13.03 -0.40 6.76
C ILE A 123 -12.43 0.07 5.44
N SER A 124 -11.17 -0.29 5.15
CA SER A 124 -10.50 0.08 3.91
C SER A 124 -11.19 -0.52 2.67
N SER A 125 -11.68 -1.76 2.77
CA SER A 125 -12.43 -2.40 1.68
C SER A 125 -13.76 -1.67 1.42
N LEU A 126 -14.45 -1.26 2.49
CA LEU A 126 -15.66 -0.47 2.39
C LEU A 126 -15.39 0.92 1.78
N MET A 127 -14.29 1.57 2.16
CA MET A 127 -13.87 2.85 1.61
C MET A 127 -13.55 2.74 0.11
N THR A 128 -12.79 1.70 -0.27
CA THR A 128 -12.48 1.38 -1.67
C THR A 128 -13.75 1.21 -2.50
N MET A 129 -14.73 0.44 -1.99
CA MET A 129 -16.02 0.24 -2.66
C MET A 129 -16.78 1.56 -2.84
N LYS A 130 -16.87 2.38 -1.79
CA LYS A 130 -17.59 3.67 -1.84
C LYS A 130 -16.93 4.66 -2.80
N LEU A 131 -15.61 4.73 -2.81
CA LEU A 131 -14.86 5.58 -3.72
C LEU A 131 -15.05 5.14 -5.18
N HIS A 132 -14.99 3.83 -5.47
CA HIS A 132 -15.27 3.32 -6.80
C HIS A 132 -16.71 3.61 -7.26
N ALA A 133 -17.70 3.38 -6.40
CA ALA A 133 -19.10 3.68 -6.72
C ALA A 133 -19.32 5.18 -7.01
N ALA A 134 -18.65 6.06 -6.26
CA ALA A 134 -18.70 7.52 -6.47
C ALA A 134 -18.01 7.97 -7.77
N LEU A 135 -16.95 7.27 -8.18
CA LEU A 135 -16.28 7.52 -9.45
C LEU A 135 -17.10 7.04 -10.66
N GLU A 136 -17.80 5.90 -10.53
CA GLU A 136 -18.70 5.39 -11.58
C GLU A 136 -19.88 6.33 -11.85
N HIS A 137 -20.42 6.96 -10.81
CA HIS A 137 -21.56 7.87 -10.88
C HIS A 137 -21.16 9.33 -10.63
N TRP A 138 -19.96 9.72 -11.08
CA TRP A 138 -19.41 11.03 -10.76
C TRP A 138 -20.26 12.16 -11.36
N ASP A 139 -20.74 13.03 -10.48
CA ASP A 139 -21.33 14.32 -10.82
C ASP A 139 -20.53 15.42 -10.14
N SER A 140 -19.86 16.25 -10.95
CA SER A 140 -19.11 17.39 -10.45
C SER A 140 -19.93 18.29 -9.52
N GLN A 141 -21.23 18.48 -9.72
CA GLN A 141 -22.01 19.42 -8.91
C GLN A 141 -22.56 18.80 -7.62
N HIS A 142 -22.77 17.48 -7.60
CA HIS A 142 -23.55 16.83 -6.53
C HIS A 142 -22.79 15.74 -5.77
N THR A 143 -21.72 15.16 -6.33
CA THR A 143 -20.98 14.09 -5.66
C THR A 143 -20.20 14.65 -4.46
N LYS A 144 -20.58 14.17 -3.26
CA LYS A 144 -19.95 14.54 -1.99
C LYS A 144 -19.27 13.32 -1.37
N ILE A 145 -17.94 13.27 -1.47
CA ILE A 145 -17.14 12.17 -0.91
C ILE A 145 -16.84 12.32 0.60
N GLY A 146 -16.99 13.53 1.17
CA GLY A 146 -16.64 13.80 2.57
C GLY A 146 -17.49 13.07 3.62
N PHE A 147 -18.66 12.51 3.23
CA PHE A 147 -19.47 11.69 4.13
C PHE A 147 -18.88 10.28 4.32
N TYR A 148 -18.02 9.82 3.40
CA TYR A 148 -17.41 8.49 3.53
C TYR A 148 -16.32 8.46 4.61
N THR A 149 -15.70 9.61 4.89
CA THR A 149 -14.66 9.77 5.92
C THR A 149 -15.21 10.02 7.33
N SER A 150 -16.52 10.28 7.49
CA SER A 150 -17.13 10.56 8.80
C SER A 150 -17.60 9.31 9.56
N LEU A 151 -17.23 8.11 9.14
CA LEU A 151 -17.52 6.86 9.86
C LEU A 151 -16.47 6.59 10.95
N GLY A 152 -16.63 7.31 12.05
CA GLY A 152 -16.16 6.94 13.39
C GLY A 152 -17.01 7.74 14.39
N PRO A 153 -17.89 7.10 15.17
CA PRO A 153 -17.45 6.27 16.30
C PRO A 153 -18.43 5.11 16.62
N HIS A 154 -18.18 3.89 16.14
CA HIS A 154 -18.85 2.69 16.66
C HIS A 154 -17.88 1.51 16.66
N LEU A 155 -16.82 1.62 17.47
CA LEU A 155 -16.08 0.48 18.00
C LEU A 155 -16.04 0.70 19.51
N GLY A 156 -17.06 0.16 20.18
CA GLY A 156 -17.20 0.05 21.63
C GLY A 156 -17.73 -1.34 21.96
#